data_AF-A0A9P0JA06-F1
#
_entry.id   AF-A0A9P0JA06-F1
#
_cell.length_a   1.000
_cell.length_b   1.000
_cell.length_c   1.000
_cell.angle_alpha   90.00
_cell.angle_beta   90.00
_cell.angle_gamma   90.00
#
_symmetry.space_group_name_H-M   'P 1'
#
loop_
_entity.id
_entity.type
_entity.pdbx_description
1 polymer ?
#
loop_
_entity_poly.entity_id
_entity_poly.type
_entity_poly.pdbx_seq_one_letter_code
_entity_poly.pdbx_strand_id
1 'polypeptide(L)'
;MITTDTISVIHNSEEKYISYSKYINNEFAVRFIDICRFMSSNSANLARNFTTADFCKFREVAKVFTPTEMPLVTRKGVFAYEYTDSYSKLRETELSARRELYSALTETHVSDADYEHDTLVWNRFECQTLGGYSDVYLEIDVLLSADVFEHFRDIFMSTYQLDPAYYYTAPGFSFDCMLKFK
;
A
#
# COMPACT_ATOMS: atom_id res chain seq x y z
N MET A 1 -15.64 -4.79 -32.71
CA MET A 1 -14.73 -3.67 -32.37
C MET A 1 -14.95 -3.37 -30.90
N ILE A 2 -13.92 -3.51 -30.07
CA ILE A 2 -14.01 -3.08 -28.67
C ILE A 2 -14.01 -1.56 -28.71
N THR A 3 -15.11 -0.94 -28.29
CA THR A 3 -15.20 0.51 -28.20
C THR A 3 -14.20 0.99 -27.14
N THR A 4 -13.39 1.99 -27.48
CA THR A 4 -12.60 2.78 -26.54
C THR A 4 -13.53 3.21 -25.39
N ASP A 5 -13.21 2.89 -24.13
CA ASP A 5 -14.06 2.99 -22.92
C ASP A 5 -14.82 1.73 -22.47
N THR A 6 -14.48 0.55 -22.96
CA THR A 6 -15.03 -0.69 -22.39
C THR A 6 -14.32 -1.05 -21.08
N ILE A 7 -15.09 -1.29 -20.00
CA ILE A 7 -14.59 -1.83 -18.73
C ILE A 7 -15.00 -3.31 -18.64
N SER A 8 -14.03 -4.19 -18.43
CA SER A 8 -14.25 -5.61 -18.17
C SER A 8 -14.04 -5.88 -16.69
N VAL A 9 -14.96 -6.62 -16.06
CA VAL A 9 -14.94 -6.88 -14.62
C VAL A 9 -15.01 -8.37 -14.35
N ILE A 10 -14.14 -8.85 -13.46
CA ILE A 10 -14.18 -10.22 -12.93
C ILE A 10 -14.78 -10.13 -11.52
N HIS A 11 -16.03 -10.55 -11.38
CA HIS A 11 -16.75 -10.52 -10.11
C HIS A 11 -16.45 -11.79 -9.29
N ASN A 12 -16.39 -11.66 -7.96
CA ASN A 12 -16.40 -12.78 -7.02
C ASN A 12 -17.76 -12.92 -6.34
N SER A 13 -18.34 -11.79 -5.92
CA SER A 13 -19.71 -11.65 -5.43
C SER A 13 -20.28 -10.30 -5.90
N GLU A 14 -21.51 -9.98 -5.52
CA GLU A 14 -22.15 -8.69 -5.85
C GLU A 14 -21.36 -7.48 -5.31
N GLU A 15 -20.69 -7.65 -4.17
CA GLU A 15 -19.91 -6.59 -3.50
C GLU A 15 -18.39 -6.73 -3.67
N LYS A 16 -17.91 -7.92 -4.06
CA LYS A 16 -16.47 -8.21 -4.15
C LYS A 16 -16.05 -8.50 -5.58
N TYR A 17 -15.05 -7.76 -6.04
CA TYR A 17 -14.47 -7.87 -7.36
C TYR A 17 -13.07 -8.50 -7.24
N ILE A 18 -12.66 -9.29 -8.23
CA ILE A 18 -11.30 -9.87 -8.31
C ILE A 18 -10.37 -8.89 -9.02
N SER A 19 -10.82 -8.35 -10.15
CA SER A 19 -10.07 -7.40 -10.97
C SER A 19 -11.03 -6.71 -11.93
N TYR A 20 -10.66 -5.50 -12.35
CA TYR A 20 -11.26 -4.86 -13.50
C TYR A 20 -10.17 -4.38 -14.45
N SER A 21 -10.50 -4.35 -15.73
CA SER A 21 -9.62 -3.90 -16.81
C SER A 21 -10.33 -2.82 -17.62
N LYS A 22 -9.66 -1.67 -17.81
CA LYS A 22 -10.13 -0.61 -18.69
C LYS A 22 -9.35 -0.67 -20.00
N TYR A 23 -10.07 -0.86 -21.11
CA TYR A 23 -9.48 -0.83 -22.44
C TYR A 23 -9.41 0.62 -22.93
N ILE A 24 -8.20 1.11 -23.14
CA ILE A 24 -7.97 2.45 -23.68
C ILE A 24 -8.12 2.39 -25.21
N ASN A 25 -7.64 1.30 -25.83
CA ASN A 25 -7.87 0.97 -27.23
C ASN A 25 -7.80 -0.57 -27.42
N ASN A 26 -7.79 -1.05 -28.67
CA ASN A 26 -7.77 -2.48 -28.98
C ASN A 26 -6.45 -3.19 -28.60
N GLU A 27 -5.37 -2.45 -28.34
CA GLU A 27 -4.02 -2.98 -28.09
C GLU A 27 -3.55 -2.71 -26.66
N PHE A 28 -4.14 -1.73 -25.98
CA PHE A 28 -3.72 -1.29 -24.65
C PHE A 28 -4.88 -1.28 -23.67
N ALA A 29 -4.68 -2.00 -22.56
CA ALA A 29 -5.60 -2.04 -21.44
C ALA A 29 -4.84 -1.89 -20.12
N VAL A 30 -5.46 -1.21 -19.16
CA VAL A 30 -4.98 -1.11 -17.78
C VAL A 30 -5.77 -2.09 -16.92
N ARG A 31 -5.08 -2.99 -16.23
CA ARG A 31 -5.67 -3.97 -15.32
C ARG A 31 -5.33 -3.60 -13.88
N PHE A 32 -6.35 -3.59 -13.03
CA PHE A 32 -6.19 -3.37 -11.60
C PHE A 32 -6.21 -4.71 -10.87
N ILE A 33 -5.17 -4.96 -10.06
CA ILE A 33 -4.98 -6.21 -9.32
C ILE A 33 -4.97 -5.87 -7.83
N ASP A 34 -5.71 -6.65 -7.06
CA ASP A 34 -5.72 -6.55 -5.60
C ASP A 34 -4.61 -7.43 -5.00
N ILE A 35 -3.56 -6.76 -4.50
CA ILE A 35 -2.39 -7.39 -3.90
C ILE A 35 -2.76 -8.23 -2.66
N CYS A 36 -3.83 -7.87 -1.93
CA CYS A 36 -4.31 -8.64 -0.78
C CYS A 36 -4.82 -10.04 -1.15
N ARG A 37 -5.12 -10.29 -2.44
CA ARG A 37 -5.47 -11.63 -2.94
C ARG A 37 -4.26 -12.54 -3.17
N PHE A 38 -3.05 -11.99 -3.03
CA PHE A 38 -1.79 -12.73 -3.00
C PHE A 38 -1.22 -12.81 -1.59
N MET A 39 -1.30 -11.73 -0.84
CA MET A 39 -0.72 -11.61 0.50
C MET A 39 -1.83 -11.36 1.52
N SER A 40 -2.21 -12.40 2.25
CA SER A 40 -3.32 -12.35 3.23
C SER A 40 -3.03 -11.53 4.49
N SER A 41 -1.88 -10.85 4.57
CA SER A 41 -1.43 -10.09 5.75
C SER A 41 -1.62 -8.59 5.53
N ASN A 42 -1.97 -7.87 6.60
CA ASN A 42 -2.08 -6.42 6.58
C ASN A 42 -0.70 -5.77 6.26
N SER A 43 -0.72 -4.73 5.43
CA SER A 43 0.39 -3.83 5.09
C SER A 43 1.39 -3.57 6.22
N ALA A 44 0.93 -3.28 7.45
CA ALA A 44 1.78 -3.04 8.61
C ALA A 44 2.64 -4.25 9.01
N ASN A 45 2.06 -5.46 9.01
CA ASN A 45 2.78 -6.69 9.30
C ASN A 45 3.76 -7.03 8.18
N LEU A 46 3.39 -6.67 6.95
CA LEU A 46 4.18 -6.95 5.78
C LEU A 46 5.41 -6.05 5.71
N ALA A 47 5.28 -4.74 5.96
CA ALA A 47 6.41 -3.81 6.11
C ALA A 47 7.36 -4.21 7.24
N ARG A 48 6.87 -4.75 8.37
CA ARG A 48 7.73 -5.26 9.45
C ARG A 48 8.57 -6.49 9.06
N ASN A 49 8.10 -7.30 8.11
CA ASN A 49 8.86 -8.46 7.62
C ASN A 49 10.06 -8.04 6.77
N PHE A 50 10.09 -6.79 6.29
CA PHE A 50 11.28 -6.16 5.76
C PHE A 50 12.10 -5.66 6.94
N THR A 51 13.18 -6.37 7.27
CA THR A 51 14.11 -5.94 8.33
C THR A 51 14.56 -4.51 8.05
N THR A 52 14.21 -3.58 8.94
CA THR A 52 14.54 -2.14 8.88
C THR A 52 16.04 -1.84 8.83
N ALA A 53 16.90 -2.84 9.05
CA ALA A 53 18.35 -2.71 8.94
C ALA A 53 18.87 -2.76 7.49
N ASP A 54 18.07 -3.28 6.55
CA ASP A 54 18.46 -3.40 5.14
C ASP A 54 17.56 -2.55 4.25
N PHE A 55 17.85 -1.24 4.24
CA PHE A 55 17.13 -0.27 3.43
C PHE A 55 17.24 -0.54 1.92
N CYS A 56 18.12 -1.43 1.48
CA CYS A 56 18.26 -1.81 0.07
C CYS A 56 17.00 -2.48 -0.49
N LYS A 57 16.15 -3.04 0.40
CA LYS A 57 14.87 -3.67 0.01
C LYS A 57 13.75 -2.66 -0.25
N PHE A 58 13.92 -1.40 0.15
CA PHE A 58 12.95 -0.33 -0.03
C PHE A 58 13.30 0.52 -1.25
N ARG A 59 13.29 -0.11 -2.43
CA ARG A 59 13.75 0.47 -3.70
C ARG A 59 12.87 1.64 -4.14
N GLU A 60 11.57 1.53 -3.98
CA GLU A 60 10.61 2.55 -4.39
C GLU A 60 10.61 3.72 -3.39
N VAL A 61 10.63 3.45 -2.08
CA VAL A 61 10.78 4.49 -1.04
C VAL A 61 12.10 5.28 -1.23
N ALA A 62 13.21 4.59 -1.50
CA ALA A 62 14.52 5.22 -1.67
C ALA A 62 14.64 6.10 -2.94
N LYS A 63 13.70 6.02 -3.89
CA LYS A 63 13.64 6.95 -5.04
C LYS A 63 13.08 8.31 -4.66
N VAL A 64 12.31 8.38 -3.59
CA VAL A 64 11.56 9.58 -3.17
C VAL A 64 12.20 10.22 -1.95
N PHE A 65 12.61 9.42 -0.97
CA PHE A 65 13.11 9.90 0.31
C PHE A 65 14.63 9.78 0.46
N THR A 66 15.20 10.67 1.26
CA THR A 66 16.64 10.67 1.53
C THR A 66 17.04 9.58 2.51
N PRO A 67 18.32 9.15 2.54
CA PRO A 67 18.82 8.19 3.53
C PRO A 67 18.56 8.60 5.00
N THR A 68 18.48 9.91 5.27
CA THR A 68 18.18 10.43 6.62
C THR A 68 16.72 10.27 7.02
N GLU A 69 15.82 10.19 6.04
CA GLU A 69 14.37 10.01 6.25
C GLU A 69 13.97 8.54 6.28
N MET A 70 14.79 7.63 5.73
CA MET A 70 14.49 6.20 5.68
C MET A 70 13.96 5.61 7.00
N PRO A 71 14.55 5.90 8.19
CA PRO A 71 14.02 5.38 9.45
C PRO A 71 12.56 5.80 9.75
N LEU A 72 12.13 6.93 9.19
CA LEU A 72 10.77 7.46 9.35
C LEU A 72 9.80 6.89 8.30
N VAL A 73 10.27 6.69 7.06
CA VAL A 73 9.40 6.29 5.94
C VAL A 73 9.37 4.79 5.67
N THR A 74 10.18 3.99 6.36
CA THR A 74 10.12 2.51 6.28
C THR A 74 9.19 1.88 7.33
N ARG A 75 8.39 2.70 8.03
CA ARG A 75 7.38 2.28 8.99
C ARG A 75 6.05 2.89 8.58
N LYS A 76 4.97 2.11 8.71
CA LYS A 76 3.62 2.60 8.48
C LYS A 76 3.24 3.56 9.62
N GLY A 77 2.85 4.79 9.28
CA GLY A 77 2.31 5.77 10.22
C GLY A 77 0.86 5.49 10.59
N VAL A 78 0.25 6.41 11.34
CA VAL A 78 -1.17 6.38 11.70
C VAL A 78 -1.87 7.63 11.17
N PHE A 79 -3.15 7.47 10.81
CA PHE A 79 -3.97 8.56 10.31
C PHE A 79 -5.36 8.49 10.94
N ALA A 80 -5.92 9.64 11.31
CA ALA A 80 -7.21 9.75 11.99
C ALA A 80 -8.36 9.73 10.97
N TYR A 81 -8.68 8.56 10.41
CA TYR A 81 -9.71 8.42 9.37
C TYR A 81 -11.11 8.81 9.86
N GLU A 82 -11.47 8.36 11.07
CA GLU A 82 -12.74 8.63 11.70
C GLU A 82 -12.89 10.10 12.06
N TYR A 83 -11.79 10.74 12.47
CA TYR A 83 -11.77 12.17 12.69
C TYR A 83 -11.85 12.94 11.37
N THR A 84 -11.12 12.56 10.33
CA THR A 84 -10.99 13.32 9.08
C THR A 84 -12.16 13.08 8.11
N ASP A 85 -13.36 13.43 8.55
CA ASP A 85 -14.64 13.24 7.83
C ASP A 85 -14.97 14.33 6.79
N SER A 86 -14.13 15.36 6.67
CA SER A 86 -14.42 16.53 5.85
C SER A 86 -13.15 17.25 5.39
N TYR A 87 -13.23 17.88 4.20
CA TYR A 87 -12.12 18.66 3.64
C TYR A 87 -11.69 19.84 4.52
N SER A 88 -12.58 20.35 5.38
CA SER A 88 -12.23 21.40 6.35
C SER A 88 -11.19 20.93 7.36
N LYS A 89 -11.23 19.67 7.79
CA LYS A 89 -10.28 19.13 8.77
C LYS A 89 -8.86 19.02 8.22
N LEU A 90 -8.73 18.80 6.91
CA LEU A 90 -7.43 18.83 6.23
C LEU A 90 -6.74 20.21 6.29
N ARG A 91 -7.46 21.28 6.64
CA ARG A 91 -6.90 22.63 6.80
C ARG A 91 -6.46 22.93 8.24
N GLU A 92 -6.72 22.02 9.18
CA GLU A 92 -6.25 22.16 10.55
C GLU A 92 -4.73 22.16 10.59
N THR A 93 -4.15 23.04 11.41
CA THR A 93 -2.71 23.32 11.44
C THR A 93 -1.96 22.51 12.49
N GLU A 94 -2.64 21.54 13.10
CA GLU A 94 -2.11 20.71 14.16
C GLU A 94 -2.33 19.24 13.78
N LEU A 95 -1.41 18.38 14.23
CA LEU A 95 -1.60 16.94 14.15
C LEU A 95 -2.81 16.56 15.02
N SER A 96 -3.64 15.62 14.54
CA SER A 96 -4.80 15.13 15.30
C SER A 96 -4.37 14.66 16.69
N ALA A 97 -5.17 14.97 17.71
CA ALA A 97 -4.82 14.57 19.07
C ALA A 97 -4.86 13.04 19.19
N ARG A 98 -4.02 12.46 20.06
CA ARG A 98 -3.98 10.99 20.30
C ARG A 98 -5.37 10.37 20.55
N ARG A 99 -6.26 11.10 21.22
CA ARG A 99 -7.65 10.66 21.51
C ARG A 99 -8.52 10.51 20.26
N GLU A 100 -8.22 11.24 19.19
CA GLU A 100 -8.92 11.23 17.91
C GLU A 100 -8.40 10.12 16.97
N LEU A 101 -7.27 9.49 17.32
CA LEU A 101 -6.68 8.34 16.63
C LEU A 101 -7.23 7.01 17.19
N TYR A 102 -8.55 6.90 17.27
CA TYR A 102 -9.24 5.65 17.59
C TYR A 102 -9.67 4.95 16.31
N SER A 103 -9.21 3.71 16.11
CA SER A 103 -9.60 2.88 14.97
C SER A 103 -10.85 2.08 15.34
N ALA A 104 -11.98 2.40 14.72
CA ALA A 104 -13.22 1.64 14.89
C ALA A 104 -13.10 0.22 14.34
N LEU A 105 -12.22 0.01 13.35
CA LEU A 105 -11.97 -1.29 12.73
C LEU A 105 -11.28 -2.27 13.69
N THR A 106 -10.37 -1.77 14.53
CA THR A 106 -9.61 -2.60 15.49
C THR A 106 -10.07 -2.42 16.92
N GLU A 107 -10.99 -1.50 17.19
CA GLU A 107 -11.47 -1.10 18.51
C GLU A 107 -10.33 -0.72 19.47
N THR A 108 -9.28 -0.10 18.95
CA THR A 108 -8.07 0.25 19.70
C THR A 108 -7.63 1.69 19.47
N HIS A 109 -7.05 2.27 20.52
CA HIS A 109 -6.29 3.52 20.39
C HIS A 109 -4.89 3.24 19.84
N VAL A 110 -4.34 4.26 19.17
CA VAL A 110 -2.92 4.29 18.79
C VAL A 110 -2.00 4.13 20.01
N SER A 111 -0.88 3.43 19.85
CA SER A 111 0.13 3.32 20.90
C SER A 111 0.92 4.62 21.04
N ASP A 112 1.50 4.86 22.22
CA ASP A 112 2.35 6.05 22.45
C ASP A 112 3.52 6.10 21.47
N ALA A 113 4.14 4.96 21.20
CA ALA A 113 5.27 4.84 20.26
C ALA A 113 4.87 5.05 18.79
N ASP A 114 3.61 4.84 18.42
CA ASP A 114 3.09 5.17 17.08
C ASP A 114 2.79 6.68 17.00
N TYR A 115 2.18 7.26 18.03
CA TYR A 115 1.89 8.70 18.06
C TYR A 115 3.16 9.57 18.09
N GLU A 116 4.16 9.19 18.88
CA GLU A 116 5.48 9.84 18.91
C GLU A 116 6.16 9.77 17.54
N HIS A 117 6.02 8.65 16.83
CA HIS A 117 6.58 8.47 15.51
C HIS A 117 5.93 9.41 14.48
N ASP A 118 4.60 9.49 14.45
CA ASP A 118 3.88 10.40 13.56
C ASP A 118 4.18 11.87 13.89
N THR A 119 4.40 12.18 15.17
CA THR A 119 4.87 13.51 15.60
C THR A 119 6.27 13.81 15.03
N LEU A 120 7.17 12.84 15.00
CA LEU A 120 8.49 13.00 14.37
C LEU A 120 8.37 13.18 12.85
N VAL A 121 7.49 12.42 12.19
CA VAL A 121 7.20 12.55 10.75
C VAL A 121 6.66 13.95 10.45
N TRP A 122 5.62 14.39 11.16
CA TRP A 122 5.04 15.73 11.03
C TRP A 122 6.11 16.83 11.09
N ASN A 123 6.98 16.76 12.10
CA ASN A 123 8.04 17.75 12.28
C ASN A 123 9.14 17.64 11.22
N ARG A 124 9.55 16.43 10.83
CA ARG A 124 10.64 16.20 9.86
C ARG A 124 10.27 16.71 8.47
N PHE A 125 9.01 16.53 8.07
CA PHE A 125 8.47 16.95 6.78
C PHE A 125 7.84 18.35 6.83
N GLU A 126 7.96 19.06 7.95
CA GLU A 126 7.47 20.42 8.15
C GLU A 126 5.99 20.59 7.78
N CYS A 127 5.17 19.57 8.11
CA CYS A 127 3.75 19.58 7.81
C CYS A 127 3.07 20.79 8.48
N GLN A 128 2.42 21.62 7.66
CA GLN A 128 1.70 22.80 8.15
C GLN A 128 0.22 22.54 8.39
N THR A 129 -0.32 21.50 7.74
CA THR A 129 -1.73 21.14 7.83
C THR A 129 -1.91 19.64 7.88
N LEU A 130 -3.06 19.20 8.40
CA LEU A 130 -3.44 17.78 8.41
C LEU A 130 -3.49 17.20 6.99
N GLY A 131 -3.84 18.01 5.99
CA GLY A 131 -3.73 17.66 4.57
C GLY A 131 -2.30 17.40 4.13
N GLY A 132 -1.35 18.27 4.48
CA GLY A 132 0.06 18.04 4.16
C GLY A 132 0.61 16.77 4.81
N TYR A 133 0.19 16.47 6.04
CA TYR A 133 0.51 15.19 6.67
C TYR A 133 -0.15 14.00 5.98
N SER A 134 -1.42 14.15 5.54
CA SER A 134 -2.12 13.13 4.78
C SER A 134 -1.40 12.77 3.48
N ASP A 135 -0.88 13.76 2.76
CA ASP A 135 -0.12 13.55 1.53
C ASP A 135 1.15 12.73 1.80
N VAL A 136 1.94 13.11 2.82
CA VAL A 136 3.14 12.35 3.23
C VAL A 136 2.78 10.94 3.69
N TYR A 137 1.75 10.80 4.50
CA TYR A 137 1.26 9.50 4.99
C TYR A 137 0.88 8.57 3.82
N LEU A 138 0.12 9.08 2.85
CA LEU A 138 -0.35 8.32 1.70
C LEU A 138 0.82 7.95 0.76
N GLU A 139 1.75 8.87 0.55
CA GLU A 139 2.95 8.61 -0.25
C GLU A 139 3.78 7.48 0.36
N ILE A 140 4.01 7.52 1.68
CA ILE A 140 4.69 6.43 2.41
C ILE A 140 3.93 5.11 2.28
N ASP A 141 2.60 5.09 2.49
CA ASP A 141 1.79 3.86 2.44
C ASP A 141 1.81 3.21 1.04
N VAL A 142 1.73 4.02 -0.02
CA VAL A 142 1.78 3.56 -1.41
C VAL A 142 3.16 3.01 -1.75
N LEU A 143 4.24 3.72 -1.40
CA LEU A 143 5.61 3.29 -1.69
C LEU A 143 5.98 2.03 -0.93
N LEU A 144 5.58 1.93 0.35
CA LEU A 144 5.75 0.70 1.13
C LEU A 144 5.01 -0.47 0.48
N SER A 145 3.77 -0.26 0.04
CA SER A 145 2.99 -1.31 -0.64
C SER A 145 3.63 -1.73 -1.96
N ALA A 146 4.24 -0.80 -2.69
CA ALA A 146 4.98 -1.08 -3.91
C ALA A 146 6.24 -1.91 -3.64
N ASP A 147 7.07 -1.52 -2.67
CA ASP A 147 8.28 -2.26 -2.30
C ASP A 147 7.98 -3.68 -1.82
N VAL A 148 6.92 -3.82 -1.02
CA VAL A 148 6.39 -5.10 -0.58
C VAL A 148 6.05 -6.01 -1.76
N PHE A 149 5.34 -5.49 -2.77
CA PHE A 149 4.92 -6.27 -3.93
C PHE A 149 6.07 -6.55 -4.89
N GLU A 150 6.98 -5.61 -5.09
CA GLU A 150 8.17 -5.80 -5.91
C GLU A 150 9.07 -6.89 -5.34
N HIS A 151 9.27 -6.91 -4.01
CA HIS A 151 10.02 -8.00 -3.37
C HIS A 151 9.31 -9.35 -3.51
N PHE A 152 7.98 -9.37 -3.40
CA PHE A 152 7.20 -10.57 -3.68
C PHE A 152 7.46 -11.05 -5.12
N ARG A 153 7.38 -10.17 -6.11
CA ARG A 153 7.69 -10.50 -7.51
C ARG A 153 9.10 -11.04 -7.66
N ASP A 154 10.11 -10.41 -7.06
CA ASP A 154 11.51 -10.85 -7.12
C ASP A 154 11.68 -12.29 -6.62
N ILE A 155 11.09 -12.64 -5.46
CA ILE A 155 11.15 -13.99 -4.90
C ILE A 155 10.54 -15.02 -5.87
N PHE A 156 9.37 -14.72 -6.42
CA PHE A 156 8.66 -15.67 -7.27
C PHE A 156 9.27 -15.78 -8.66
N MET A 157 9.81 -14.68 -9.20
CA MET A 157 10.61 -14.69 -10.41
C MET A 157 11.91 -15.47 -10.23
N SER A 158 12.62 -15.34 -9.10
CA SER A 158 13.84 -16.11 -8.86
C SER A 158 13.57 -17.60 -8.64
N THR A 159 12.48 -17.93 -7.96
CA THR A 159 12.17 -19.31 -7.54
C THR A 159 11.45 -20.10 -8.62
N TYR A 160 10.45 -19.51 -9.27
CA TYR A 160 9.58 -20.17 -10.24
C TYR A 160 9.72 -19.60 -11.66
N GLN A 161 10.47 -18.52 -11.86
CA GLN A 161 10.52 -17.77 -13.14
C GLN A 161 9.10 -17.47 -13.66
N LEU A 162 8.19 -17.15 -12.74
CA LEU A 162 6.84 -16.69 -12.98
C LEU A 162 6.67 -15.38 -12.22
N ASP A 163 6.08 -14.39 -12.88
CA ASP A 163 5.84 -13.08 -12.26
C ASP A 163 4.38 -13.02 -11.79
N PRO A 164 4.13 -12.90 -10.47
CA PRO A 164 2.80 -12.81 -9.89
C PRO A 164 1.93 -11.68 -10.46
N ALA A 165 2.52 -10.61 -11.01
CA ALA A 165 1.77 -9.51 -11.61
C ALA A 165 0.95 -9.91 -12.85
N TYR A 166 1.23 -11.08 -13.46
CA TYR A 166 0.43 -11.60 -14.57
C TYR A 166 -0.80 -12.40 -14.13
N TYR A 167 -0.95 -12.63 -12.83
CA TYR A 167 -2.01 -13.45 -12.26
C TYR A 167 -3.05 -12.59 -11.54
N TYR A 168 -4.26 -13.13 -11.39
CA TYR A 168 -5.34 -12.44 -10.67
C TYR A 168 -5.36 -12.76 -9.18
N THR A 169 -4.98 -13.98 -8.80
CA THR A 169 -5.08 -14.48 -7.42
C THR A 169 -4.01 -15.53 -7.14
N ALA A 170 -3.69 -15.75 -5.85
CA ALA A 170 -2.74 -16.76 -5.42
C ALA A 170 -3.07 -18.19 -5.92
N PRO A 171 -4.32 -18.69 -5.92
CA PRO A 171 -4.59 -20.04 -6.41
C PRO A 171 -4.23 -20.26 -7.88
N GLY A 172 -4.55 -19.31 -8.75
CA GLY A 172 -4.20 -19.40 -10.17
C GLY A 172 -2.68 -19.39 -10.39
N PHE A 173 -1.99 -18.54 -9.63
CA PHE A 173 -0.54 -18.47 -9.64
C PHE A 173 0.13 -19.77 -9.13
N SER A 174 -0.33 -20.29 -7.99
CA SER A 174 0.20 -21.52 -7.38
C SER A 174 0.00 -22.76 -8.26
N PHE A 175 -1.11 -22.81 -9.02
CA PHE A 175 -1.36 -23.89 -9.98
C PHE A 175 -0.31 -23.91 -11.10
N ASP A 176 0.00 -22.74 -11.68
CA ASP A 176 1.04 -22.64 -12.70
C ASP A 176 2.43 -22.93 -12.13
N CYS A 177 2.71 -22.50 -10.90
CA CYS A 177 3.94 -22.86 -10.20
C CYS A 177 4.09 -24.39 -10.11
N MET A 178 3.03 -25.09 -9.66
CA MET A 178 3.00 -26.55 -9.58
C MET A 178 3.28 -27.21 -10.94
N LEU A 179 2.65 -26.73 -12.02
CA LEU A 179 2.84 -27.30 -13.36
C LEU A 179 4.27 -27.18 -13.91
N LYS A 180 5.06 -26.23 -13.38
CA LYS A 180 6.43 -25.99 -13.77
C LYS A 180 7.44 -26.91 -13.08
N PHE A 181 7.10 -27.46 -11.90
CA PHE A 181 7.88 -28.53 -11.29
C PHE A 181 7.57 -29.85 -12.01
N LYS A 182 8.34 -30.12 -13.07
CA LYS A 182 8.42 -31.44 -13.70
C LYS A 182 9.81 -32.01 -13.51
#